data_AF-A0A937ZUU8-F1
#
_entry.id   AF-A0A937ZUU8-F1
#
_cell.length_a   1.000
_cell.length_b   1.000
_cell.length_c   1.000
_cell.angle_alpha   90.00
_cell.angle_beta   90.00
_cell.angle_gamma   90.00
#
_symmetry.space_group_name_H-M   'P 1'
#
loop_
_entity.id
_entity.type
_entity.pdbx_description
1 polymer ?
#
loop_
_entity_poly.entity_id
_entity_poly.type
_entity_poly.pdbx_seq_one_letter_code
_entity_poly.pdbx_strand_id
1 'polypeptide(L)'
;MTLHDTATALLRLLPAETGHRTALWGLARGLGPKAAADDHPALAQTLWGWRFPNPLGVAAGFDKNGVALEGVLAMGTGFAEIGGVTPLAQPGNPRPRLFRLAADRAAINRMGFNNDGMAAVAARLAAFRASGRASGRDDGRVVGVNLAANSVSADPEADFEQLVTRFAPLADYLTLDISCPNSANGQIFLEPARLAGLLRRVVPLRVAAVTPSRPAPLLVAKLA
;
A
#
# COMPACT_ATOMS: atom_id res chain seq x y z
N MET A 1 23.82 1.57 -20.60
CA MET A 1 23.38 0.96 -19.33
C MET A 1 23.59 2.00 -18.25
N THR A 2 22.51 2.48 -17.63
CA THR A 2 22.57 3.50 -16.57
C THR A 2 23.06 2.89 -15.25
N LEU A 3 23.43 3.73 -14.27
CA LEU A 3 23.73 3.26 -12.91
C LEU A 3 22.57 2.45 -12.31
N HIS A 4 21.33 2.88 -12.58
CA HIS A 4 20.12 2.19 -12.12
C HIS A 4 19.92 0.83 -12.81
N ASP A 5 20.26 0.71 -14.09
CA ASP A 5 20.21 -0.57 -14.81
C ASP A 5 21.21 -1.57 -14.20
N THR A 6 22.44 -1.12 -13.95
CA THR A 6 23.48 -1.93 -13.30
C THR A 6 23.05 -2.35 -11.90
N ALA A 7 22.57 -1.40 -11.09
CA ALA A 7 22.09 -1.70 -9.73
C ALA A 7 20.92 -2.71 -9.76
N THR A 8 19.99 -2.54 -10.69
CA THR A 8 18.87 -3.46 -10.88
C THR A 8 19.33 -4.85 -11.31
N ALA A 9 20.32 -4.96 -12.20
CA ALA A 9 20.91 -6.23 -12.59
C ALA A 9 21.56 -6.93 -11.39
N LEU A 10 22.30 -6.20 -10.55
CA LEU A 10 22.90 -6.73 -9.31
C LEU A 10 21.84 -7.19 -8.31
N LEU A 11 20.76 -6.42 -8.11
CA LEU A 11 19.65 -6.81 -7.23
C LEU A 11 18.95 -8.10 -7.68
N ARG A 12 18.95 -8.40 -8.98
CA ARG A 12 18.39 -9.64 -9.54
C ARG A 12 19.26 -10.87 -9.25
N LEU A 13 20.52 -10.70 -8.87
CA LEU A 13 21.39 -11.80 -8.44
C LEU A 13 21.09 -12.26 -7.01
N LEU A 14 20.52 -11.40 -6.16
CA LEU A 14 20.13 -11.73 -4.78
C LEU A 14 18.84 -12.57 -4.75
N PRO A 15 18.58 -13.39 -3.71
CA PRO A 15 17.26 -14.00 -3.52
C PRO A 15 16.13 -12.96 -3.60
N ALA A 16 14.96 -13.33 -4.13
CA ALA A 16 13.95 -12.36 -4.52
C ALA A 16 13.48 -11.42 -3.39
N GLU A 17 13.19 -11.98 -2.22
CA GLU A 17 12.79 -11.19 -1.05
C GLU A 17 13.95 -10.32 -0.53
N THR A 18 15.20 -10.81 -0.60
CA THR A 18 16.39 -10.03 -0.22
C THR A 18 16.60 -8.85 -1.16
N GLY A 19 16.58 -9.09 -2.48
CA GLY A 19 16.71 -8.03 -3.48
C GLY A 19 15.62 -6.96 -3.34
N HIS A 20 14.37 -7.36 -3.06
CA HIS A 20 13.28 -6.44 -2.79
C HIS A 20 13.52 -5.60 -1.54
N ARG A 21 13.95 -6.20 -0.42
CA ARG A 21 14.30 -5.47 0.81
C ARG A 21 15.45 -4.50 0.60
N THR A 22 16.48 -4.88 -0.17
CA THR A 22 17.60 -4.00 -0.52
C THR A 22 17.14 -2.84 -1.39
N ALA A 23 16.23 -3.08 -2.34
CA ALA A 23 15.64 -2.01 -3.16
C ALA A 23 14.87 -0.99 -2.30
N LEU A 24 14.00 -1.46 -1.38
CA LEU A 24 13.29 -0.58 -0.44
C LEU A 24 14.25 0.21 0.45
N TRP A 25 15.30 -0.44 0.96
CA TRP A 25 16.32 0.23 1.77
C TRP A 25 17.03 1.35 0.99
N GLY A 26 17.31 1.14 -0.29
CA GLY A 26 17.90 2.15 -1.17
C GLY A 26 16.93 3.29 -1.47
N LEU A 27 15.67 2.98 -1.79
CA LEU A 27 14.61 3.97 -1.98
C LEU A 27 14.41 4.84 -0.75
N ALA A 28 14.36 4.25 0.45
CA ALA A 28 14.25 4.96 1.73
C ALA A 28 15.45 5.91 2.00
N ARG A 29 16.58 5.71 1.32
CA ARG A 29 17.78 6.55 1.38
C ARG A 29 17.92 7.51 0.20
N GLY A 30 16.93 7.57 -0.68
CA GLY A 30 16.96 8.41 -1.87
C GLY A 30 17.95 7.96 -2.95
N LEU A 31 18.38 6.69 -2.91
CA LEU A 31 19.26 6.06 -3.91
C LEU A 31 18.48 5.47 -5.10
N GLY A 32 17.15 5.52 -5.05
CA GLY A 32 16.29 5.11 -6.15
C GLY A 32 16.30 6.11 -7.32
N PRO A 33 15.67 5.74 -8.44
CA PRO A 33 15.48 6.67 -9.55
C PRO A 33 14.66 7.87 -9.09
N LYS A 34 15.08 9.05 -9.53
CA LYS A 34 14.34 10.30 -9.33
C LYS A 34 13.86 10.78 -10.69
N ALA A 35 12.56 10.73 -10.90
CA ALA A 35 11.92 11.27 -12.10
C ALA A 35 10.89 12.32 -11.67
N ALA A 36 10.77 13.39 -12.46
CA ALA A 36 9.57 14.19 -12.37
C ALA A 36 8.38 13.29 -12.71
N ALA A 37 7.29 13.38 -11.94
CA ALA A 37 6.05 12.77 -12.38
C ALA A 37 5.71 13.37 -13.75
N ASP A 38 5.41 12.52 -14.73
CA ASP A 38 4.84 12.99 -15.98
C ASP A 38 3.49 13.60 -15.63
N ASP A 39 3.42 14.92 -15.55
CA ASP A 39 2.24 15.69 -15.17
C ASP A 39 1.58 16.32 -16.40
N HIS A 40 1.87 15.77 -17.58
CA HIS A 40 1.28 16.21 -18.83
C HIS A 40 -0.25 16.31 -18.67
N PRO A 41 -0.89 17.42 -19.06
CA PRO A 41 -2.31 17.65 -18.79
C PRO A 41 -3.26 16.53 -19.28
N ALA A 42 -2.86 15.81 -20.33
CA ALA A 42 -3.60 14.66 -20.86
C ALA A 42 -3.57 13.40 -19.96
N LEU A 43 -2.59 13.28 -19.06
CA LEU A 43 -2.46 12.18 -18.09
C LEU A 43 -3.04 12.53 -16.73
N ALA A 44 -3.10 13.82 -16.39
CA ALA A 44 -3.62 14.28 -15.12
C ALA A 44 -5.10 13.91 -14.94
N GLN A 45 -5.46 13.40 -13.77
CA GLN A 45 -6.82 12.99 -13.44
C GLN A 45 -7.24 13.56 -12.09
N THR A 46 -8.48 14.02 -11.99
CA THR A 46 -9.10 14.34 -10.71
C THR A 46 -10.13 13.27 -10.39
N LEU A 47 -9.83 12.43 -9.40
CA LEU A 47 -10.73 11.36 -8.97
C LEU A 47 -11.05 11.55 -7.49
N TRP A 48 -12.35 11.55 -7.17
CA TRP A 48 -12.84 11.69 -5.78
C TRP A 48 -12.28 12.92 -5.04
N GLY A 49 -12.04 14.01 -5.77
CA GLY A 49 -11.49 15.25 -5.21
C GLY A 49 -9.99 15.23 -4.95
N TRP A 50 -9.26 14.21 -5.43
CA TRP A 50 -7.81 14.13 -5.39
C TRP A 50 -7.23 14.28 -6.80
N ARG A 51 -6.17 15.07 -6.94
CA ARG A 51 -5.42 15.19 -8.19
C ARG A 51 -4.34 14.11 -8.25
N PHE A 52 -4.41 13.29 -9.29
CA PHE A 52 -3.38 12.34 -9.69
C PHE A 52 -2.62 12.96 -10.87
N PRO A 53 -1.29 13.14 -10.79
CA PRO A 53 -0.53 13.77 -11.88
C PRO A 53 -0.46 12.86 -13.12
N ASN A 54 -0.49 11.54 -12.91
CA ASN A 54 -0.63 10.52 -13.94
C ASN A 54 -1.32 9.27 -13.36
N PRO A 55 -1.81 8.35 -14.21
CA PRO A 55 -2.51 7.14 -13.75
C PRO A 55 -1.56 6.00 -13.33
N LEU A 56 -0.24 6.23 -13.24
CA LEU A 56 0.72 5.20 -12.89
C LEU A 56 0.96 5.20 -11.38
N GLY A 57 0.79 4.04 -10.75
CA GLY A 57 1.04 3.89 -9.32
C GLY A 57 1.81 2.65 -8.95
N VAL A 58 2.40 2.67 -7.75
CA VAL A 58 3.02 1.48 -7.15
C VAL A 58 1.99 0.77 -6.29
N ALA A 59 1.68 -0.48 -6.65
CA ALA A 59 0.66 -1.30 -5.97
C ALA A 59 1.07 -1.73 -4.55
N ALA A 60 0.07 -2.07 -3.74
CA ALA A 60 0.29 -2.70 -2.44
C ALA A 60 1.14 -3.96 -2.55
N GLY A 61 1.80 -4.29 -1.45
CA GLY A 61 2.73 -5.40 -1.36
C GLY A 61 4.18 -5.00 -1.67
N PHE A 62 4.40 -3.88 -2.38
CA PHE A 62 5.74 -3.33 -2.62
C PHE A 62 6.31 -2.66 -1.36
N ASP A 63 5.72 -1.56 -0.88
CA ASP A 63 6.11 -0.96 0.41
C ASP A 63 5.06 -1.27 1.48
N LYS A 64 5.09 -2.48 2.01
CA LYS A 64 4.09 -2.96 2.99
C LYS A 64 4.01 -2.11 4.26
N ASN A 65 5.13 -1.50 4.62
CA ASN A 65 5.33 -0.87 5.92
C ASN A 65 5.44 0.66 5.86
N GLY A 66 5.34 1.25 4.66
CA GLY A 66 5.53 2.69 4.44
C GLY A 66 6.94 3.19 4.78
N VAL A 67 7.97 2.36 4.57
CA VAL A 67 9.36 2.68 4.95
C VAL A 67 10.09 3.49 3.87
N ALA A 68 9.58 3.49 2.64
CA ALA A 68 10.23 4.08 1.48
C ALA A 68 9.29 4.98 0.67
N LEU A 69 8.14 5.39 1.23
CA LEU A 69 7.11 6.21 0.58
C LEU A 69 7.67 7.37 -0.25
N GLU A 70 8.57 8.16 0.33
CA GLU A 70 9.16 9.30 -0.38
C GLU A 70 9.97 8.85 -1.60
N GLY A 71 10.82 7.83 -1.44
CA GLY A 71 11.60 7.26 -2.53
C GLY A 71 10.72 6.63 -3.61
N VAL A 72 9.61 6.01 -3.22
CA VAL A 72 8.64 5.40 -4.13
C VAL A 72 7.95 6.46 -4.98
N LEU A 73 7.41 7.51 -4.36
CA LEU A 73 6.77 8.62 -5.07
C LEU A 73 7.76 9.41 -5.93
N ALA A 74 9.02 9.51 -5.51
CA ALA A 74 10.09 10.15 -6.29
C ALA A 74 10.44 9.43 -7.59
N MET A 75 9.95 8.20 -7.82
CA MET A 75 10.14 7.48 -9.08
C MET A 75 9.26 8.04 -10.22
N GLY A 76 8.45 9.07 -9.99
CA GLY A 76 7.58 9.70 -10.98
C GLY A 76 6.16 9.11 -11.04
N THR A 77 5.80 8.24 -10.09
CA THR A 77 4.47 7.67 -9.98
C THR A 77 3.45 8.70 -9.47
N GLY A 78 2.24 8.70 -10.02
CA GLY A 78 1.17 9.55 -9.55
C GLY A 78 0.51 9.12 -8.23
N PHE A 79 0.70 7.87 -7.81
CA PHE A 79 0.28 7.41 -6.48
C PHE A 79 1.07 6.19 -5.99
N ALA A 80 1.00 5.94 -4.68
CA ALA A 80 1.58 4.75 -4.07
C ALA A 80 0.60 4.12 -3.07
N GLU A 81 0.53 2.79 -3.07
CA GLU A 81 -0.30 2.02 -2.13
C GLU A 81 0.61 1.22 -1.19
N ILE A 82 0.54 1.50 0.11
CA ILE A 82 1.25 0.72 1.15
C ILE A 82 0.35 -0.40 1.69
N GLY A 83 0.90 -1.35 2.43
CA GLY A 83 0.17 -2.52 2.98
C GLY A 83 0.26 -3.77 2.11
N GLY A 84 -0.52 -4.84 2.33
CA GLY A 84 -1.60 -5.02 3.30
C GLY A 84 -1.18 -4.98 4.75
N VAL A 85 -1.68 -3.97 5.47
CA VAL A 85 -1.44 -3.72 6.90
C VAL A 85 -2.49 -4.47 7.71
N THR A 86 -2.05 -5.12 8.77
CA THR A 86 -2.91 -5.81 9.74
C THR A 86 -2.89 -5.10 11.11
N PRO A 87 -3.87 -5.30 12.00
CA PRO A 87 -3.83 -4.69 13.33
C PRO A 87 -2.54 -5.00 14.08
N LEU A 88 -2.19 -6.28 14.18
CA LEU A 88 -0.97 -6.77 14.82
C LEU A 88 0.11 -7.06 13.79
N ALA A 89 1.38 -6.86 14.17
CA ALA A 89 2.52 -7.27 13.37
C ALA A 89 2.50 -8.79 13.15
N GLN A 90 2.90 -9.23 11.97
CA GLN A 90 3.04 -10.66 11.70
C GLN A 90 4.20 -10.94 10.74
N PRO A 91 4.95 -12.05 10.95
CA PRO A 91 6.11 -12.37 10.13
C PRO A 91 5.73 -12.83 8.71
N GLY A 92 4.46 -13.24 8.51
CA GLY A 92 3.95 -13.93 7.33
C GLY A 92 4.43 -15.37 7.21
N ASN A 93 4.25 -15.98 6.04
CA ASN A 93 4.57 -17.39 5.82
C ASN A 93 6.09 -17.66 5.87
N PRO A 94 6.54 -18.91 6.12
CA PRO A 94 7.96 -19.26 6.08
C PRO A 94 8.63 -18.95 4.73
N ARG A 95 9.93 -18.66 4.75
CA ARG A 95 10.76 -18.45 3.55
C ARG A 95 11.29 -19.78 2.99
N PRO A 96 11.54 -19.89 1.66
CA PRO A 96 11.34 -18.89 0.62
C PRO A 96 9.87 -18.80 0.16
N ARG A 97 9.45 -17.57 -0.14
CA ARG A 97 8.03 -17.22 -0.38
C ARG A 97 7.81 -16.16 -1.46
N LEU A 98 8.88 -15.74 -2.13
CA LEU A 98 8.85 -14.87 -3.31
C LEU A 98 9.81 -15.44 -4.33
N PHE A 99 9.33 -15.63 -5.55
CA PHE A 99 10.05 -16.27 -6.64
C PHE A 99 9.93 -15.39 -7.89
N ARG A 100 11.04 -15.19 -8.60
CA ARG A 100 11.06 -14.49 -9.90
C ARG A 100 11.07 -15.52 -11.02
N LEU A 101 10.15 -15.35 -11.97
CA LEU A 101 10.06 -16.13 -13.20
C LEU A 101 10.49 -15.20 -14.34
N ALA A 102 11.80 -15.07 -14.52
CA ALA A 102 12.37 -14.03 -15.38
C ALA A 102 11.98 -14.19 -16.86
N ALA A 103 11.95 -15.43 -17.36
CA ALA A 103 11.54 -15.74 -18.73
C ALA A 103 10.09 -15.32 -19.00
N ASP A 104 9.21 -15.51 -18.01
CA ASP A 104 7.77 -15.20 -18.11
C ASP A 104 7.46 -13.74 -17.73
N ARG A 105 8.47 -12.95 -17.35
CA ARG A 105 8.31 -11.61 -16.77
C ARG A 105 7.31 -11.60 -15.60
N ALA A 106 7.32 -12.67 -14.80
CA ALA A 106 6.35 -12.90 -13.73
C ALA A 106 7.02 -13.09 -12.37
N ALA A 107 6.20 -13.09 -11.32
CA ALA A 107 6.61 -13.46 -9.97
C ALA A 107 5.49 -14.25 -9.29
N ILE A 108 5.88 -15.26 -8.50
CA ILE A 108 4.96 -15.99 -7.62
C ILE A 108 5.31 -15.64 -6.18
N ASN A 109 4.30 -15.36 -5.36
CA ASN A 109 4.50 -15.09 -3.95
C ASN A 109 3.45 -15.76 -3.08
N ARG A 110 3.87 -16.11 -1.87
CA ARG A 110 3.04 -16.67 -0.80
C ARG A 110 3.38 -15.99 0.52
N MET A 111 3.34 -14.65 0.53
CA MET A 111 3.93 -13.86 1.62
C MET A 111 3.14 -13.93 2.94
N GLY A 112 1.81 -14.05 2.89
CA GLY A 112 0.95 -14.13 4.08
C GLY A 112 0.93 -12.85 4.93
N PHE A 113 0.75 -11.68 4.29
CA PHE A 113 0.67 -10.37 4.95
C PHE A 113 1.80 -10.07 5.97
N ASN A 114 3.06 -10.36 5.65
CA ASN A 114 4.17 -9.93 6.51
C ASN A 114 4.24 -8.40 6.63
N ASN A 115 4.06 -7.84 7.83
CA ASN A 115 4.07 -6.40 8.07
C ASN A 115 4.34 -6.07 9.57
N ASP A 116 4.64 -4.80 9.85
CA ASP A 116 5.03 -4.30 11.18
C ASP A 116 3.83 -3.95 12.07
N GLY A 117 2.60 -4.15 11.59
CA GLY A 117 1.36 -3.85 12.30
C GLY A 117 0.91 -2.39 12.17
N MET A 118 -0.36 -2.19 12.48
CA MET A 118 -1.07 -0.92 12.35
C MET A 118 -0.35 0.24 13.03
N ALA A 119 0.10 0.06 14.28
CA ALA A 119 0.71 1.13 15.06
C ALA A 119 1.98 1.69 14.41
N ALA A 120 2.89 0.80 13.98
CA ALA A 120 4.15 1.19 13.35
C ALA A 120 3.94 1.85 11.99
N VAL A 121 3.08 1.27 11.15
CA VAL A 121 2.80 1.81 9.81
C VAL A 121 2.08 3.16 9.90
N ALA A 122 1.12 3.31 10.82
CA ALA A 122 0.45 4.59 11.02
C ALA A 122 1.40 5.68 11.52
N ALA A 123 2.36 5.35 12.40
CA ALA A 123 3.36 6.31 12.85
C ALA A 123 4.25 6.81 11.70
N ARG A 124 4.68 5.91 10.81
CA ARG A 124 5.47 6.28 9.62
C ARG A 124 4.69 7.14 8.64
N LEU A 125 3.44 6.78 8.36
CA LEU A 125 2.58 7.57 7.48
C LEU A 125 2.28 8.95 8.08
N ALA A 126 2.02 9.04 9.38
CA ALA A 126 1.83 10.32 10.06
C ALA A 126 3.09 11.20 9.98
N ALA A 127 4.29 10.63 10.19
CA ALA A 127 5.55 11.35 10.05
C ALA A 127 5.77 11.84 8.59
N PHE A 128 5.44 11.00 7.60
CA PHE A 128 5.48 11.39 6.19
C PHE A 128 4.56 12.58 5.90
N ARG A 129 3.32 12.58 6.39
CA ARG A 129 2.38 13.72 6.25
C ARG A 129 2.88 14.98 6.96
N ALA A 130 3.42 14.84 8.16
CA ALA A 130 3.95 15.96 8.94
C ALA A 130 5.21 16.60 8.32
N SER A 131 5.92 15.90 7.43
CA SER A 131 7.13 16.43 6.79
C SER A 131 6.89 17.61 5.84
N GLY A 132 5.62 17.94 5.53
CA GLY A 132 5.25 18.99 4.57
C GLY A 132 5.54 18.65 3.11
N ARG A 133 6.10 17.45 2.84
CA ARG A 133 6.43 16.94 1.50
C ARG A 133 5.24 16.27 0.81
N ALA A 134 4.08 16.22 1.47
CA ALA A 134 2.79 15.75 0.95
C ALA A 134 1.71 16.57 1.69
N SER A 135 1.43 17.77 1.18
CA SER A 135 0.75 18.87 1.87
C SER A 135 -0.65 19.18 1.34
N GLY A 136 -1.20 18.46 0.36
CA GLY A 136 -2.58 18.75 -0.05
C GLY A 136 -3.14 17.89 -1.18
N ARG A 137 -4.40 18.14 -1.52
CA ARG A 137 -5.11 17.42 -2.59
C ARG A 137 -4.52 17.67 -4.00
N ASP A 138 -3.74 18.73 -4.13
CA ASP A 138 -3.22 19.24 -5.41
C ASP A 138 -1.73 18.92 -5.64
N ASP A 139 -1.03 18.41 -4.62
CA ASP A 139 0.42 18.17 -4.65
C ASP A 139 0.83 16.94 -5.48
N GLY A 140 -0.14 16.15 -5.93
CA GLY A 140 0.06 14.97 -6.76
C GLY A 140 0.73 13.78 -6.06
N ARG A 141 0.75 13.75 -4.73
CA ARG A 141 1.40 12.70 -3.91
C ARG A 141 0.36 11.86 -3.16
N VAL A 142 -0.48 11.19 -3.95
CA VAL A 142 -1.57 10.37 -3.42
C VAL A 142 -1.01 9.08 -2.80
N VAL A 143 -1.36 8.81 -1.54
CA VAL A 143 -0.99 7.60 -0.82
C VAL A 143 -2.22 6.85 -0.34
N GLY A 144 -2.36 5.62 -0.84
CA GLY A 144 -3.34 4.65 -0.38
C GLY A 144 -2.81 3.73 0.69
N VAL A 145 -3.70 3.20 1.53
CA VAL A 145 -3.38 2.15 2.50
C VAL A 145 -4.26 0.93 2.26
N ASN A 146 -3.62 -0.18 1.93
CA ASN A 146 -4.25 -1.48 1.81
C ASN A 146 -4.35 -2.14 3.19
N LEU A 147 -5.57 -2.53 3.55
CA LEU A 147 -5.97 -3.06 4.84
C LEU A 147 -6.26 -4.55 4.71
N ALA A 148 -5.82 -5.34 5.68
CA ALA A 148 -6.06 -6.77 5.74
C ALA A 148 -6.31 -7.22 7.17
N ALA A 149 -7.12 -8.27 7.35
CA ALA A 149 -7.25 -8.92 8.65
C ALA A 149 -5.98 -9.72 8.99
N ASN A 150 -5.67 -9.84 10.29
CA ASN A 150 -4.62 -10.74 10.76
C ASN A 150 -4.96 -12.19 10.36
N SER A 151 -3.94 -12.98 10.00
CA SER A 151 -4.15 -14.34 9.44
C SER A 151 -4.80 -15.33 10.41
N VAL A 152 -4.72 -15.08 11.71
CA VAL A 152 -5.32 -15.90 12.78
C VAL A 152 -6.35 -15.11 13.60
N SER A 153 -6.95 -14.07 13.01
CA SER A 153 -7.96 -13.26 13.69
C SER A 153 -9.23 -14.05 13.94
N ALA A 154 -9.79 -13.89 15.15
CA ALA A 154 -11.08 -14.45 15.54
C ALA A 154 -12.27 -13.61 15.05
N ASP A 155 -12.05 -12.31 14.77
CA ASP A 155 -13.06 -11.39 14.21
C ASP A 155 -12.39 -10.50 13.14
N PRO A 156 -12.27 -11.01 11.90
CA PRO A 156 -11.67 -10.27 10.79
C PRO A 156 -12.37 -8.94 10.48
N GLU A 157 -13.68 -8.85 10.70
CA GLU A 157 -14.43 -7.61 10.55
C GLU A 157 -14.00 -6.55 11.59
N ALA A 158 -13.75 -6.93 12.84
CA ALA A 158 -13.21 -6.03 13.87
C ALA A 158 -11.77 -5.57 13.56
N ASP A 159 -10.96 -6.39 12.90
CA ASP A 159 -9.64 -5.98 12.42
C ASP A 159 -9.77 -4.82 11.42
N PHE A 160 -10.70 -4.93 10.46
CA PHE A 160 -10.96 -3.89 9.48
C PHE A 160 -11.51 -2.60 10.11
N GLU A 161 -12.38 -2.69 11.11
CA GLU A 161 -12.86 -1.50 11.84
C GLU A 161 -11.73 -0.72 12.51
N GLN A 162 -10.82 -1.43 13.20
CA GLN A 162 -9.65 -0.82 13.84
C GLN A 162 -8.76 -0.14 12.80
N LEU A 163 -8.49 -0.84 11.70
CA LEU A 163 -7.65 -0.34 10.62
C LEU A 163 -8.27 0.89 9.93
N VAL A 164 -9.56 0.86 9.60
CA VAL A 164 -10.24 2.00 8.98
C VAL A 164 -10.25 3.19 9.93
N THR A 165 -10.58 2.99 11.21
CA THR A 165 -10.53 4.05 12.22
C THR A 165 -9.14 4.68 12.30
N ARG A 166 -8.08 3.86 12.24
CA ARG A 166 -6.71 4.35 12.35
C ARG A 166 -6.19 5.05 11.10
N PHE A 167 -6.48 4.52 9.92
CA PHE A 167 -5.87 4.99 8.67
C PHE A 167 -6.72 5.98 7.89
N ALA A 168 -8.04 6.04 8.11
CA ALA A 168 -8.89 7.02 7.44
C ALA A 168 -8.42 8.48 7.57
N PRO A 169 -7.91 8.96 8.73
CA PRO A 169 -7.39 10.32 8.82
C PRO A 169 -6.02 10.53 8.13
N LEU A 170 -5.31 9.46 7.76
CA LEU A 170 -3.92 9.52 7.26
C LEU A 170 -3.80 9.21 5.75
N ALA A 171 -4.69 8.36 5.22
CA ALA A 171 -4.66 7.83 3.87
C ALA A 171 -5.55 8.65 2.92
N ASP A 172 -5.13 8.85 1.68
CA ASP A 172 -5.95 9.55 0.66
C ASP A 172 -7.03 8.63 0.10
N TYR A 173 -6.74 7.33 0.08
CA TYR A 173 -7.72 6.26 -0.12
C TYR A 173 -7.36 5.02 0.70
N LEU A 174 -8.34 4.17 0.92
CA LEU A 174 -8.23 2.89 1.62
C LEU A 174 -8.64 1.77 0.65
N THR A 175 -7.88 0.67 0.66
CA THR A 175 -8.30 -0.57 -0.01
C THR A 175 -8.52 -1.66 1.04
N LEU A 176 -9.62 -2.42 0.91
CA LEU A 176 -9.89 -3.61 1.70
C LEU A 176 -9.40 -4.83 0.91
N ASP A 177 -8.35 -5.49 1.37
CA ASP A 177 -7.86 -6.74 0.77
C ASP A 177 -8.71 -7.92 1.27
N ILE A 178 -9.72 -8.25 0.45
CA ILE A 178 -10.76 -9.24 0.76
C ILE A 178 -10.61 -10.55 -0.03
N SER A 179 -9.50 -10.72 -0.73
CA SER A 179 -9.31 -11.80 -1.70
C SER A 179 -7.95 -12.49 -1.66
N CYS A 180 -7.06 -12.13 -0.72
CA CYS A 180 -5.73 -12.69 -0.62
C CYS A 180 -5.74 -14.23 -0.44
N PRO A 181 -5.19 -15.01 -1.40
CA PRO A 181 -5.17 -16.48 -1.33
C PRO A 181 -4.14 -17.03 -0.34
N ASN A 182 -3.34 -16.15 0.27
CA ASN A 182 -2.19 -16.51 1.09
C ASN A 182 -2.45 -16.39 2.61
N SER A 183 -3.72 -16.18 3.01
CA SER A 183 -4.14 -16.01 4.41
C SER A 183 -5.45 -16.78 4.64
N ALA A 184 -5.58 -17.44 5.79
CA ALA A 184 -6.78 -18.24 6.12
C ALA A 184 -8.08 -17.40 6.08
N ASN A 185 -8.01 -16.17 6.57
CA ASN A 185 -9.13 -15.23 6.57
C ASN A 185 -9.22 -14.38 5.28
N GLY A 186 -8.35 -14.61 4.30
CA GLY A 186 -8.18 -13.72 3.15
C GLY A 186 -9.28 -13.80 2.09
N GLN A 187 -10.18 -14.79 2.16
CA GLN A 187 -11.21 -15.02 1.13
C GLN A 187 -12.65 -15.11 1.69
N ILE A 188 -12.83 -14.96 3.01
CA ILE A 188 -14.15 -15.08 3.66
C ILE A 188 -15.14 -14.01 3.20
N PHE A 189 -14.62 -12.89 2.68
CA PHE A 189 -15.39 -11.75 2.21
C PHE A 189 -15.70 -11.81 0.70
N LEU A 190 -15.35 -12.90 0.01
CA LEU A 190 -15.86 -13.17 -1.34
C LEU A 190 -17.35 -13.50 -1.33
N GLU A 191 -17.87 -13.94 -0.18
CA GLU A 191 -19.31 -14.13 0.02
C GLU A 191 -20.02 -12.76 0.12
N PRO A 192 -21.02 -12.47 -0.75
CA PRO A 192 -21.66 -11.16 -0.79
C PRO A 192 -22.27 -10.70 0.54
N ALA A 193 -22.85 -11.60 1.34
CA ALA A 193 -23.46 -11.19 2.62
C ALA A 193 -22.41 -10.81 3.66
N ARG A 194 -21.26 -11.53 3.70
CA ARG A 194 -20.11 -11.16 4.55
C ARG A 194 -19.51 -9.83 4.12
N LEU A 195 -19.32 -9.60 2.83
CA LEU A 195 -18.86 -8.30 2.33
C LEU A 195 -19.83 -7.17 2.69
N ALA A 196 -21.14 -7.38 2.51
CA ALA A 196 -22.14 -6.40 2.89
C ALA A 196 -22.12 -6.13 4.41
N GLY A 197 -21.94 -7.16 5.24
CA GLY A 197 -21.75 -7.04 6.69
C GLY A 197 -20.54 -6.19 7.05
N LEU A 198 -19.39 -6.48 6.44
CA LEU A 198 -18.16 -5.71 6.61
C LEU A 198 -18.35 -4.24 6.21
N LEU A 199 -18.94 -3.97 5.04
CA LEU A 199 -19.15 -2.60 4.55
C LEU A 199 -20.08 -1.79 5.47
N ARG A 200 -21.12 -2.40 6.04
CA ARG A 200 -21.99 -1.73 7.03
C ARG A 200 -21.21 -1.30 8.28
N ARG A 201 -20.18 -2.06 8.68
CA ARG A 201 -19.33 -1.75 9.83
C ARG A 201 -18.31 -0.64 9.52
N VAL A 202 -17.64 -0.70 8.37
CA VAL A 202 -16.51 0.20 8.09
C VAL A 202 -16.86 1.52 7.40
N VAL A 203 -17.94 1.58 6.62
CA VAL A 203 -18.33 2.81 5.91
C VAL A 203 -18.64 3.97 6.87
N PRO A 204 -19.39 3.78 7.98
CA PRO A 204 -19.61 4.84 8.95
C PRO A 204 -18.31 5.37 9.59
N LEU A 205 -17.37 4.46 9.93
CA LEU A 205 -16.07 4.82 10.52
C LEU A 205 -15.23 5.68 9.57
N ARG A 206 -15.23 5.34 8.28
CA ARG A 206 -14.58 6.12 7.22
C ARG A 206 -15.19 7.52 7.10
N VAL A 207 -16.51 7.64 7.16
CA VAL A 207 -17.23 8.93 7.06
C VAL A 207 -16.97 9.79 8.29
N ALA A 208 -16.87 9.19 9.48
CA ALA A 208 -16.55 9.90 10.72
C ALA A 208 -15.15 10.53 10.72
N ALA A 209 -14.23 10.08 9.86
CA ALA A 209 -12.87 10.62 9.74
C ALA A 209 -12.76 11.90 8.89
N VAL A 210 -13.87 12.40 8.33
CA VAL A 210 -13.90 13.66 7.56
C VAL A 210 -13.49 14.82 8.47
N THR A 211 -12.58 15.66 7.98
CA THR A 211 -12.25 16.95 8.59
C THR A 211 -12.46 18.08 7.58
N PRO A 212 -12.55 19.34 8.00
CA PRO A 212 -12.61 20.47 7.07
C PRO A 212 -11.44 20.49 6.06
N SER A 213 -10.28 19.96 6.45
CA SER A 213 -9.07 19.91 5.64
C SER A 213 -8.90 18.62 4.82
N ARG A 214 -9.61 17.51 5.15
CA ARG A 214 -9.53 16.23 4.42
C ARG A 214 -10.91 15.59 4.24
N PRO A 215 -11.29 15.20 3.02
CA PRO A 215 -12.54 14.49 2.80
C PRO A 215 -12.42 13.06 3.34
N ALA A 216 -13.54 12.35 3.40
CA ALA A 216 -13.49 10.91 3.64
C ALA A 216 -12.62 10.27 2.54
N PRO A 217 -11.65 9.41 2.89
CA PRO A 217 -10.88 8.72 1.87
C PRO A 217 -11.81 7.84 1.03
N LEU A 218 -11.47 7.67 -0.24
CA LEU A 218 -12.11 6.64 -1.05
C LEU A 218 -11.91 5.28 -0.36
N LEU A 219 -12.93 4.41 -0.41
CA LEU A 219 -12.83 3.04 0.07
C LEU A 219 -13.11 2.09 -1.09
N VAL A 220 -12.16 1.22 -1.39
CA VAL A 220 -12.25 0.26 -2.50
C VAL A 220 -12.10 -1.15 -1.94
N ALA A 221 -13.02 -2.05 -2.29
CA ALA A 221 -12.85 -3.48 -2.01
C ALA A 221 -12.03 -4.11 -3.15
N LYS A 222 -10.91 -4.78 -2.80
CA LYS A 222 -9.96 -5.32 -3.79
C LYS A 222 -10.18 -6.83 -3.95
N LEU A 223 -10.59 -7.21 -5.15
CA LEU A 223 -10.69 -8.59 -5.61
C LEU A 223 -9.45 -8.90 -6.46
N ALA A 224 -8.76 -10.00 -6.15
CA ALA A 224 -7.60 -10.53 -6.85
C ALA A 224 -8.01 -11.41 -8.04
#